data_AF-A0A1Q3EJR6-F1
#
_entry.id   AF-A0A1Q3EJR6-F1
#
_cell.length_a   1.000
_cell.length_b   1.000
_cell.length_c   1.000
_cell.angle_alpha   90.00
_cell.angle_beta   90.00
_cell.angle_gamma   90.00
#
_symmetry.space_group_name_H-M   'P 1'
#
loop_
_entity.id
_entity.type
_entity.pdbx_description
1 polymer ?
#
loop_
_entity_poly.entity_id
_entity_poly.type
_entity_poly.pdbx_seq_one_letter_code
_entity_poly.pdbx_strand_id
1 'polypeptide(L)'
;MVLKEYLQIDDPSDWQQFTVPAEELGSFLADPHSYELKLVSDMKLDTSAKTAHDMRRSPWNQTVISLLATKASEYASEKSEYYGNDGQEVDWRGLFNNRVYRLLLEVVKAKAGVRDNHYEAQKQESKKRRTHQRRMQIASVMAGIARRTGDNEEYNNWSDILYSLDLLGVAGTSDTEEVLDTQGQQGIIKYEPEFRNPQFNVLFDTVDRVPQVATHLFRQVGRRRLPRIRGIETVARTPPENLPSSYYRVEYLEKMKNNPTNVTMAEGHLIPKRVDIDIITKCITD
;
A
#
# COMPACT_ATOMS: atom_id res chain seq x y z
N MET A 1 -19.56 -3.85 -10.65
CA MET A 1 -20.79 -3.82 -11.46
C MET A 1 -21.77 -2.84 -10.83
N VAL A 2 -22.41 -3.19 -9.70
CA VAL A 2 -23.38 -2.36 -8.95
C VAL A 2 -22.95 -0.89 -8.80
N LEU A 3 -21.73 -0.64 -8.33
CA LEU A 3 -21.28 0.74 -8.12
C LEU A 3 -21.21 1.58 -9.41
N LYS A 4 -20.82 0.96 -10.53
CA LYS A 4 -20.73 1.64 -11.82
C LYS A 4 -22.13 1.91 -12.39
N GLU A 5 -23.04 0.97 -12.21
CA GLU A 5 -24.43 1.06 -12.64
C GLU A 5 -25.18 2.19 -11.95
N TYR A 6 -25.02 2.32 -10.63
CA TYR A 6 -25.82 3.28 -9.86
C TYR A 6 -25.14 4.63 -9.66
N LEU A 7 -23.82 4.70 -9.42
CA LEU A 7 -23.16 5.98 -9.19
C LEU A 7 -22.68 6.66 -10.48
N GLN A 8 -22.52 5.90 -11.58
CA GLN A 8 -22.04 6.41 -12.88
C GLN A 8 -20.77 7.30 -12.80
N ILE A 9 -19.87 7.01 -11.86
CA ILE A 9 -18.64 7.79 -11.69
C ILE A 9 -17.58 7.23 -12.64
N ASP A 10 -17.54 7.78 -13.85
CA ASP A 10 -16.51 7.47 -14.84
C ASP A 10 -15.23 8.29 -14.60
N ASP A 11 -15.36 9.55 -14.16
CA ASP A 11 -14.24 10.42 -13.79
C ASP A 11 -14.51 11.14 -12.44
N PRO A 12 -13.81 10.77 -11.35
CA PRO A 12 -13.94 11.42 -10.05
C PRO A 12 -13.52 12.90 -10.01
N SER A 13 -12.78 13.37 -11.03
CA SER A 13 -12.29 14.75 -11.08
C SER A 13 -13.40 15.77 -11.38
N ASP A 14 -14.46 15.35 -12.10
CA ASP A 14 -15.68 16.14 -12.28
C ASP A 14 -16.71 15.85 -11.17
N TRP A 15 -16.29 16.12 -9.94
CA TRP A 15 -17.06 15.76 -8.74
C TRP A 15 -18.42 16.42 -8.62
N GLN A 16 -18.62 17.52 -9.33
CA GLN A 16 -19.87 18.25 -9.34
C GLN A 16 -21.00 17.40 -9.94
N GLN A 17 -20.70 16.58 -10.95
CA GLN A 17 -21.69 15.72 -11.61
C GLN A 17 -22.29 14.65 -10.71
N PHE A 18 -21.60 14.24 -9.64
CA PHE A 18 -22.10 13.21 -8.72
C PHE A 18 -22.40 13.74 -7.31
N THR A 19 -22.46 15.06 -7.15
CA THR A 19 -22.87 15.68 -5.88
C THR A 19 -24.39 15.82 -5.82
N VAL A 20 -24.99 15.40 -4.71
CA VAL A 20 -26.43 15.58 -4.48
C VAL A 20 -26.75 17.07 -4.40
N PRO A 21 -27.81 17.56 -5.08
CA PRO A 21 -28.28 18.93 -4.94
C PRO A 21 -28.60 19.29 -3.48
N ALA A 22 -28.32 20.53 -3.09
CA ALA A 22 -28.55 20.98 -1.70
C ALA A 22 -30.02 20.91 -1.28
N GLU A 23 -30.96 21.14 -2.20
CA GLU A 23 -32.40 21.04 -1.95
C GLU A 23 -32.84 19.61 -1.65
N GLU A 24 -32.30 18.65 -2.40
CA GLU A 24 -32.57 17.22 -2.23
C GLU A 24 -32.00 16.72 -0.90
N LEU A 25 -30.74 17.08 -0.62
CA LEU A 25 -30.10 16.77 0.65
C LEU A 25 -30.84 17.41 1.83
N GLY A 26 -31.26 18.67 1.70
CA GLY A 26 -32.03 19.38 2.73
C GLY A 26 -33.37 18.71 3.02
N SER A 27 -34.08 18.28 1.98
CA SER A 27 -35.35 17.57 2.10
C SER A 27 -35.18 16.23 2.83
N PHE A 28 -34.15 15.47 2.46
CA PHE A 28 -33.81 14.21 3.13
C PHE A 28 -33.41 14.42 4.60
N LEU A 29 -32.61 15.44 4.90
CA LEU A 29 -32.16 15.70 6.28
C LEU A 29 -33.29 16.22 7.18
N ALA A 30 -34.30 16.89 6.63
CA ALA A 30 -35.46 17.37 7.36
C ALA A 30 -36.35 16.21 7.84
N ASP A 31 -36.58 15.21 6.97
CA ASP A 31 -37.33 14.01 7.33
C ASP A 31 -36.85 12.78 6.52
N PRO A 32 -35.86 12.03 7.04
CA PRO A 32 -35.32 10.86 6.36
C PRO A 32 -36.33 9.73 6.19
N HIS A 33 -37.39 9.70 7.00
CA HIS A 33 -38.38 8.62 6.98
C HIS A 33 -39.44 8.81 5.89
N SER A 34 -39.87 10.06 5.65
CA SER A 34 -40.75 10.36 4.51
C SER A 34 -40.00 10.45 3.19
N TYR A 35 -38.71 10.78 3.22
CA TYR A 35 -37.84 10.78 2.06
C TYR A 35 -37.30 9.36 1.81
N GLU A 36 -38.15 8.46 1.31
CA GLU A 36 -37.82 7.07 1.01
C GLU A 36 -36.77 6.97 -0.10
N LEU A 37 -35.50 7.09 0.29
CA LEU A 37 -34.38 7.10 -0.64
C LEU A 37 -34.30 5.75 -1.38
N LYS A 38 -34.43 5.80 -2.70
CA LYS A 38 -34.35 4.62 -3.57
C LYS A 38 -33.09 4.67 -4.41
N LEU A 39 -32.53 3.50 -4.66
CA LEU A 39 -31.35 3.39 -5.50
C LEU A 39 -31.75 3.60 -6.97
N VAL A 40 -31.27 4.69 -7.58
CA VAL A 40 -31.55 5.06 -8.97
C VAL A 40 -30.27 5.12 -9.81
N SER A 41 -30.41 4.99 -11.13
CA SER A 41 -29.31 5.04 -12.09
C SER A 41 -28.86 6.48 -12.29
N ASP A 42 -27.79 6.89 -11.58
CA ASP A 42 -27.23 8.26 -11.44
C ASP A 42 -27.18 8.77 -9.99
N MET A 43 -27.46 7.90 -9.02
CA MET A 43 -27.43 8.19 -7.60
C MET A 43 -26.22 9.02 -7.18
N LYS A 44 -26.49 10.13 -6.51
CA LYS A 44 -25.48 11.12 -6.10
C LYS A 44 -24.98 10.87 -4.68
N LEU A 45 -23.80 11.40 -4.39
CA LEU A 45 -23.20 11.39 -3.06
C LEU A 45 -23.23 12.79 -2.45
N ASP A 46 -23.31 12.85 -1.13
CA ASP A 46 -23.10 14.10 -0.40
C ASP A 46 -21.61 14.40 -0.31
N THR A 47 -21.21 15.48 -0.99
CA THR A 47 -19.83 15.96 -0.97
C THR A 47 -19.68 17.27 -0.21
N SER A 48 -20.71 17.74 0.49
CA SER A 48 -20.75 19.09 1.06
C SER A 48 -19.69 19.37 2.14
N ALA A 49 -19.26 18.33 2.88
CA ALA A 49 -18.27 18.48 3.96
C ALA A 49 -16.84 18.75 3.46
N LYS A 50 -15.93 19.17 4.35
CA LYS A 50 -14.54 19.50 3.98
C LYS A 50 -13.63 18.28 3.85
N THR A 51 -13.88 17.23 4.62
CA THR A 51 -13.05 16.01 4.62
C THR A 51 -13.83 14.82 4.08
N ALA A 52 -13.14 13.87 3.46
CA ALA A 52 -13.75 12.65 2.94
C ALA A 52 -14.35 11.80 4.07
N HIS A 53 -13.78 11.90 5.27
CA HIS A 53 -14.28 11.19 6.45
C HIS A 53 -15.63 11.74 6.89
N ASP A 54 -15.79 13.07 6.93
CA ASP A 54 -17.05 13.71 7.29
C ASP A 54 -18.11 13.49 6.22
N MET A 55 -17.74 13.64 4.94
CA MET A 55 -18.63 13.31 3.80
C MET A 55 -19.13 11.86 3.93
N ARG A 56 -18.22 10.89 4.15
CA ARG A 56 -18.59 9.48 4.30
C ARG A 56 -19.57 9.22 5.43
N ARG A 57 -19.43 9.96 6.54
CA ARG A 57 -20.29 9.81 7.73
C ARG A 57 -21.61 10.55 7.61
N SER A 58 -21.85 11.28 6.51
CA SER A 58 -23.12 11.97 6.34
C SER A 58 -24.27 10.97 6.28
N PRO A 59 -25.45 11.32 6.83
CA PRO A 59 -26.63 10.44 6.82
C PRO A 59 -27.01 9.98 5.40
N TRP A 60 -26.91 10.88 4.42
CA TRP A 60 -27.14 10.58 3.01
C TRP A 60 -26.22 9.45 2.53
N ASN A 61 -24.90 9.63 2.64
CA ASN A 61 -23.93 8.67 2.14
C ASN A 61 -24.01 7.32 2.87
N GLN A 62 -24.31 7.31 4.17
CA GLN A 62 -24.53 6.05 4.91
C GLN A 62 -25.77 5.29 4.40
N THR A 63 -26.82 6.01 4.03
CA THR A 63 -28.03 5.42 3.44
C THR A 63 -27.72 4.86 2.06
N VAL A 64 -27.06 5.63 1.19
CA VAL A 64 -26.60 5.15 -0.14
C VAL A 64 -25.73 3.89 -0.03
N ILE A 65 -24.76 3.87 0.88
CA ILE A 65 -23.90 2.70 1.12
C ILE A 65 -24.74 1.47 1.51
N SER A 66 -25.75 1.66 2.35
CA SER A 66 -26.63 0.56 2.81
C SER A 66 -27.49 0.02 1.66
N LEU A 67 -28.04 0.90 0.82
CA LEU A 67 -28.82 0.52 -0.37
C LEU A 67 -27.94 -0.25 -1.38
N LEU A 68 -26.72 0.24 -1.66
CA LEU A 68 -25.76 -0.43 -2.54
C LEU A 68 -25.38 -1.82 -2.03
N ALA A 69 -25.13 -1.94 -0.72
CA ALA A 69 -24.79 -3.22 -0.09
C ALA A 69 -25.94 -4.23 -0.19
N THR A 70 -27.17 -3.78 0.09
CA THR A 70 -28.38 -4.61 -0.04
C THR A 70 -28.53 -5.10 -1.48
N LYS A 71 -28.43 -4.20 -2.46
CA LYS A 71 -28.55 -4.54 -3.89
C LYS A 71 -27.46 -5.52 -4.35
N ALA A 72 -26.22 -5.35 -3.88
CA ALA A 72 -25.16 -6.29 -4.21
C ALA A 72 -25.39 -7.68 -3.61
N SER A 73 -25.94 -7.74 -2.39
CA SER A 73 -26.30 -9.01 -1.76
C SER A 73 -27.43 -9.72 -2.51
N GLU A 74 -28.43 -8.99 -3.01
CA GLU A 74 -29.48 -9.55 -3.87
C GLU A 74 -28.88 -10.13 -5.15
N TYR A 75 -28.06 -9.37 -5.88
CA TYR A 75 -27.41 -9.83 -7.11
C TYR A 75 -26.53 -11.07 -6.89
N ALA A 76 -25.80 -11.11 -5.78
CA ALA A 76 -24.97 -12.26 -5.43
C ALA A 76 -25.82 -13.50 -5.16
N SER A 77 -26.98 -13.33 -4.52
CA SER A 77 -27.92 -14.43 -4.23
C SER A 77 -28.57 -14.98 -5.50
N GLU A 78 -28.92 -14.11 -6.45
CA GLU A 78 -29.47 -14.51 -7.76
C GLU A 78 -28.46 -15.25 -8.64
N LYS A 79 -27.16 -14.96 -8.48
CA LYS A 79 -26.07 -15.50 -9.31
C LYS A 79 -25.03 -16.24 -8.45
N SER A 80 -25.51 -17.10 -7.56
CA SER A 80 -24.68 -17.82 -6.58
C SER A 80 -23.54 -18.62 -7.21
N GLU A 81 -23.73 -19.17 -8.42
CA GLU A 81 -22.71 -19.92 -9.17
C GLU A 81 -21.49 -19.05 -9.56
N TYR A 82 -21.68 -17.75 -9.78
CA TYR A 82 -20.61 -16.83 -10.20
C TYR A 82 -19.85 -16.20 -9.03
N TYR A 83 -20.54 -15.95 -7.92
CA TYR A 83 -19.97 -15.26 -6.75
C TYR A 83 -19.45 -16.21 -5.66
N GLY A 84 -19.59 -17.52 -5.87
CA GLY A 84 -19.08 -18.57 -5.00
C GLY A 84 -20.07 -18.97 -3.91
N ASN A 85 -20.19 -20.29 -3.68
CA ASN A 85 -21.04 -20.90 -2.65
C ASN A 85 -20.26 -21.23 -1.37
N ASP A 86 -19.15 -20.53 -1.10
CA ASP A 86 -18.17 -20.98 -0.10
C ASP A 86 -18.60 -20.77 1.36
N GLY A 87 -19.88 -20.46 1.61
CA GLY A 87 -20.45 -20.30 2.95
C GLY A 87 -19.88 -19.13 3.75
N GLN A 88 -19.00 -18.32 3.15
CA GLN A 88 -18.44 -17.13 3.78
C GLN A 88 -19.37 -15.93 3.56
N GLU A 89 -19.84 -15.35 4.65
CA GLU A 89 -20.62 -14.11 4.62
C GLU A 89 -19.74 -12.95 4.12
N VAL A 90 -20.15 -12.33 3.01
CA VAL A 90 -19.43 -11.19 2.43
C VAL A 90 -19.92 -9.90 3.09
N ASP A 91 -19.01 -9.16 3.73
CA ASP A 91 -19.30 -7.82 4.27
C ASP A 91 -19.42 -6.77 3.15
N TRP A 92 -20.55 -6.79 2.45
CA TRP A 92 -20.85 -5.84 1.38
C TRP A 92 -20.82 -4.40 1.87
N ARG A 93 -21.36 -4.13 3.06
CA ARG A 93 -21.39 -2.78 3.64
C ARG A 93 -19.99 -2.24 3.83
N GLY A 94 -19.07 -3.04 4.40
CA GLY A 94 -17.66 -2.67 4.55
C GLY A 94 -16.96 -2.43 3.21
N LEU A 95 -17.23 -3.26 2.20
CA LEU A 95 -16.68 -3.06 0.85
C LEU A 95 -17.14 -1.75 0.21
N PHE A 96 -18.44 -1.45 0.25
CA PHE A 96 -18.99 -0.20 -0.28
C PHE A 96 -18.55 1.02 0.52
N ASN A 97 -18.50 0.94 1.85
CA ASN A 97 -18.02 2.00 2.72
C ASN A 97 -16.57 2.39 2.36
N ASN A 98 -15.69 1.39 2.19
CA ASN A 98 -14.31 1.60 1.77
C ASN A 98 -14.21 2.20 0.36
N ARG A 99 -15.07 1.76 -0.57
CA ARG A 99 -15.04 2.24 -1.96
C ARG A 99 -15.56 3.67 -2.09
N VAL A 100 -16.69 3.99 -1.45
CA VAL A 100 -17.24 5.36 -1.40
C VAL A 100 -16.26 6.31 -0.74
N TYR A 101 -15.59 5.90 0.34
CA TYR A 101 -14.55 6.72 0.98
C TYR A 101 -13.42 7.08 0.01
N ARG A 102 -12.94 6.13 -0.80
CA ARG A 102 -11.92 6.41 -1.83
C ARG A 102 -12.39 7.40 -2.89
N LEU A 103 -13.65 7.34 -3.29
CA LEU A 103 -14.21 8.31 -4.24
C LEU A 103 -14.24 9.71 -3.62
N LEU A 104 -14.72 9.82 -2.38
CA LEU A 104 -14.76 11.10 -1.66
C LEU A 104 -13.37 11.68 -1.41
N LEU A 105 -12.33 10.85 -1.28
CA LEU A 105 -10.94 11.33 -1.24
C LEU A 105 -10.51 12.00 -2.54
N GLU A 106 -10.91 11.46 -3.70
CA GLU A 106 -10.66 12.09 -4.99
C GLU A 106 -11.46 13.40 -5.13
N VAL A 107 -12.69 13.45 -4.60
CA VAL A 107 -13.46 14.70 -4.51
C VAL A 107 -12.73 15.76 -3.70
N VAL A 108 -12.23 15.42 -2.50
CA VAL A 108 -11.50 16.37 -1.66
C VAL A 108 -10.27 16.90 -2.40
N LYS A 109 -9.51 16.02 -3.08
CA LYS A 109 -8.36 16.42 -3.90
C LYS A 109 -8.77 17.37 -5.02
N ALA A 110 -9.85 17.07 -5.72
CA ALA A 110 -10.36 17.89 -6.81
C ALA A 110 -10.89 19.25 -6.31
N LYS A 111 -11.61 19.28 -5.18
CA LYS A 111 -12.12 20.51 -4.53
C LYS A 111 -11.01 21.43 -4.05
N ALA A 112 -10.03 20.86 -3.37
CA ALA A 112 -9.03 21.65 -2.69
C ALA A 112 -7.95 22.15 -3.67
N GLY A 113 -7.74 21.47 -4.81
CA GLY A 113 -6.49 21.59 -5.58
C GLY A 113 -5.24 21.23 -4.77
N VAL A 114 -5.43 20.81 -3.52
CA VAL A 114 -4.44 20.62 -2.47
C VAL A 114 -4.51 19.15 -2.09
N ARG A 115 -3.37 18.48 -2.21
CA ARG A 115 -3.20 17.11 -1.72
C ARG A 115 -3.45 17.13 -0.22
N ASP A 116 -4.37 16.31 0.28
CA ASP A 116 -4.51 16.08 1.71
C ASP A 116 -3.20 15.43 2.20
N ASN A 117 -2.33 16.28 2.75
CA ASN A 117 -0.99 15.89 3.19
C ASN A 117 -1.05 14.81 4.27
N HIS A 118 -2.09 14.81 5.11
CA HIS A 118 -2.27 13.80 6.15
C HIS A 118 -2.63 12.45 5.52
N TYR A 119 -3.60 12.43 4.60
CA TYR A 119 -3.95 11.21 3.88
C TYR A 119 -2.78 10.65 3.07
N GLU A 120 -2.08 11.49 2.30
CA GLU A 120 -0.94 11.03 1.50
C GLU A 120 0.22 10.56 2.39
N ALA A 121 0.49 11.22 3.53
CA ALA A 121 1.47 10.73 4.51
C ALA A 121 1.08 9.35 5.07
N GLN A 122 -0.19 9.16 5.47
CA GLN A 122 -0.68 7.89 5.99
C GLN A 122 -0.65 6.78 4.93
N LYS A 123 -0.95 7.12 3.68
CA LYS A 123 -0.88 6.20 2.53
C LYS A 123 0.56 5.79 2.25
N GLN A 124 1.51 6.73 2.26
CA GLN A 124 2.94 6.42 2.09
C GLN A 124 3.45 5.54 3.22
N GLU A 125 3.11 5.85 4.47
CA GLU A 125 3.46 5.03 5.63
C GLU A 125 2.89 3.60 5.51
N SER A 126 1.62 3.47 5.11
CA SER A 126 0.99 2.18 4.86
C SER A 126 1.69 1.39 3.74
N LYS A 127 2.13 2.07 2.67
CA LYS A 127 2.89 1.47 1.57
C LYS A 127 4.25 0.97 2.03
N LYS A 128 4.95 1.72 2.87
CA LYS A 128 6.23 1.32 3.48
C LYS A 128 6.05 0.08 4.35
N ARG A 129 5.07 0.09 5.25
CA ARG A 129 4.74 -1.07 6.11
C ARG A 129 4.49 -2.34 5.32
N ARG A 130 3.64 -2.26 4.28
CA ARG A 130 3.36 -3.41 3.40
C ARG A 130 4.61 -3.89 2.66
N THR A 131 5.46 -2.97 2.22
CA THR A 131 6.71 -3.31 1.51
C THR A 131 7.67 -4.05 2.44
N HIS A 132 7.85 -3.54 3.67
CA HIS A 132 8.65 -4.17 4.71
C HIS A 132 8.11 -5.57 5.06
N GLN A 133 6.81 -5.69 5.37
CA GLN A 133 6.16 -6.98 5.68
C GLN A 133 6.32 -7.99 4.55
N ARG A 134 6.16 -7.55 3.29
CA ARG A 134 6.34 -8.42 2.13
C ARG A 134 7.77 -8.94 2.03
N ARG A 135 8.78 -8.10 2.29
CA ARG A 135 10.19 -8.51 2.28
C ARG A 135 10.49 -9.50 3.40
N MET A 136 9.98 -9.25 4.61
CA MET A 136 10.06 -10.19 5.73
C MET A 136 9.47 -11.55 5.36
N GLN A 137 8.28 -11.58 4.76
CA GLN A 137 7.63 -12.81 4.32
C GLN A 137 8.46 -13.57 3.28
N ILE A 138 8.99 -12.87 2.27
CA ILE A 138 9.85 -13.48 1.25
C ILE A 138 11.09 -14.09 1.89
N ALA A 139 11.83 -13.33 2.69
CA ALA A 139 13.06 -13.81 3.33
C ALA A 139 12.80 -15.00 4.26
N SER A 140 11.72 -14.96 5.03
CA SER A 140 11.30 -16.07 5.91
C SER A 140 10.96 -17.35 5.12
N VAL A 141 10.21 -17.23 4.02
CA VAL A 141 9.87 -18.37 3.15
C VAL A 141 11.14 -18.98 2.55
N MET A 142 12.06 -18.14 2.05
CA MET A 142 13.30 -18.62 1.45
C MET A 142 14.22 -19.29 2.48
N ALA A 143 14.37 -18.72 3.67
CA ALA A 143 15.09 -19.37 4.77
C ALA A 143 14.48 -20.73 5.13
N GLY A 144 13.14 -20.82 5.19
CA GLY A 144 12.44 -22.07 5.46
C GLY A 144 12.60 -23.12 4.36
N ILE A 145 12.81 -22.72 3.11
CA ILE A 145 13.12 -23.64 2.01
C ILE A 145 14.55 -24.15 2.13
N ALA A 146 15.53 -23.24 2.25
CA ALA A 146 16.95 -23.61 2.40
C ALA A 146 17.19 -24.55 3.59
N ARG A 147 16.49 -24.31 4.72
CA ARG A 147 16.54 -25.20 5.89
C ARG A 147 16.02 -26.62 5.58
N ARG A 148 14.94 -26.74 4.79
CA ARG A 148 14.33 -28.03 4.45
C ARG A 148 15.14 -28.80 3.42
N THR A 149 15.82 -28.10 2.52
CA THR A 149 16.72 -28.71 1.53
C THR A 149 18.10 -29.05 2.10
N GLY A 150 18.41 -28.59 3.32
CA GLY A 150 19.72 -28.82 3.95
C GLY A 150 20.82 -27.89 3.42
N ASP A 151 20.46 -26.83 2.70
CA ASP A 151 21.40 -25.82 2.23
C ASP A 151 21.71 -24.82 3.35
N ASN A 152 22.74 -25.13 4.13
CA ASN A 152 23.15 -24.31 5.26
C ASN A 152 23.67 -22.93 4.83
N GLU A 153 24.28 -22.81 3.64
CA GLU A 153 24.81 -21.54 3.16
C GLU A 153 23.67 -20.59 2.80
N GLU A 154 22.70 -21.04 2.00
CA GLU A 154 21.52 -20.25 1.68
C GLU A 154 20.68 -19.96 2.94
N TYR A 155 20.54 -20.93 3.85
CA TYR A 155 19.81 -20.73 5.10
C TYR A 155 20.41 -19.60 5.93
N ASN A 156 21.73 -19.59 6.12
CA ASN A 156 22.43 -18.52 6.84
C ASN A 156 22.24 -17.18 6.15
N ASN A 157 22.37 -17.15 4.81
CA ASN A 157 22.24 -15.92 4.05
C ASN A 157 20.82 -15.31 4.14
N TRP A 158 19.78 -16.14 3.98
CA TRP A 158 18.39 -15.70 4.14
C TRP A 158 18.03 -15.33 5.57
N SER A 159 18.62 -16.02 6.56
CA SER A 159 18.47 -15.69 7.97
C SER A 159 19.11 -14.34 8.31
N ASP A 160 20.31 -14.07 7.78
CA ASP A 160 21.00 -12.80 7.93
C ASP A 160 20.21 -11.65 7.26
N ILE A 161 19.65 -11.88 6.08
CA ILE A 161 18.73 -10.95 5.40
C ILE A 161 17.51 -10.64 6.27
N LEU A 162 16.88 -11.69 6.82
CA LEU A 162 15.68 -11.56 7.64
C LEU A 162 15.97 -10.76 8.91
N TYR A 163 17.09 -11.05 9.57
CA TYR A 163 17.58 -10.31 10.74
C TYR A 163 17.86 -8.84 10.41
N SER A 164 18.52 -8.56 9.29
CA SER A 164 18.74 -7.19 8.82
C SER A 164 17.46 -6.43 8.52
N LEU A 165 16.47 -7.08 7.91
CA LEU A 165 15.17 -6.48 7.64
C LEU A 165 14.46 -6.12 8.95
N ASP A 166 14.49 -7.02 9.93
CA ASP A 166 13.87 -6.83 11.25
C ASP A 166 14.47 -5.63 11.99
N LEU A 167 15.80 -5.56 12.09
CA LEU A 167 16.52 -4.44 12.70
C LEU A 167 16.21 -3.09 12.02
N LEU A 168 16.18 -3.06 10.69
CA LEU A 168 15.90 -1.84 9.92
C LEU A 168 14.42 -1.40 10.00
N GLY A 169 13.51 -2.36 10.18
CA GLY A 169 12.07 -2.14 10.25
C GLY A 169 11.51 -1.35 9.05
N VAL A 170 10.43 -0.62 9.32
CA VAL A 170 9.77 0.26 8.33
C VAL A 170 10.64 1.46 7.98
N ALA A 171 11.36 2.01 8.97
CA ALA A 171 12.21 3.19 8.82
C ALA A 171 13.33 2.97 7.80
N GLY A 172 13.87 1.75 7.73
CA GLY A 172 14.86 1.37 6.73
C GLY A 172 14.30 1.07 5.34
N THR A 173 13.01 1.22 5.07
CA THR A 173 12.41 0.98 3.73
C THR A 173 12.48 2.24 2.86
N SER A 174 12.83 2.11 1.56
CA SER A 174 12.89 3.25 0.62
C SER A 174 11.54 3.93 0.42
N ASP A 175 11.53 5.25 0.21
CA ASP A 175 10.35 5.96 -0.30
C ASP A 175 10.20 5.72 -1.80
N THR A 176 8.96 5.84 -2.29
CA THR A 176 8.66 5.63 -3.71
C THR A 176 7.72 6.69 -4.23
N GLU A 177 8.08 7.28 -5.36
CA GLU A 177 7.23 8.18 -6.12
C GLU A 177 6.98 7.59 -7.50
N GLU A 178 5.71 7.59 -7.93
CA GLU A 178 5.35 7.22 -9.30
C GLU A 178 5.57 8.45 -10.19
N VAL A 179 6.42 8.30 -11.19
CA VAL A 179 6.77 9.35 -12.14
C VAL A 179 6.49 8.89 -13.56
N LEU A 180 6.29 9.85 -14.46
CA LEU A 180 6.47 9.62 -15.88
C LEU A 180 7.95 9.84 -16.18
N ASP A 181 8.58 8.88 -16.85
CA ASP A 181 9.94 9.06 -17.35
C ASP A 181 9.97 10.12 -18.48
N THR A 182 11.18 10.49 -18.93
CA THR A 182 11.38 11.47 -20.00
C THR A 182 10.82 11.02 -21.36
N GLN A 183 10.44 9.75 -21.49
CA GLN A 183 9.80 9.16 -22.67
C GLN A 183 8.28 8.96 -22.47
N GLY A 184 7.73 9.44 -21.36
CA GLY A 184 6.31 9.31 -21.01
C GLY A 184 5.90 7.93 -20.46
N GLN A 185 6.83 7.02 -20.18
CA GLN A 185 6.52 5.73 -19.55
C GLN A 185 6.42 5.87 -18.04
N GLN A 186 5.43 5.20 -17.44
CA GLN A 186 5.29 5.18 -15.99
C GLN A 186 6.41 4.37 -15.34
N GLY A 187 7.12 4.98 -14.40
CA GLY A 187 8.16 4.37 -13.58
C GLY A 187 7.99 4.70 -12.10
N ILE A 188 8.77 4.03 -11.25
CA ILE A 188 8.82 4.31 -9.81
C ILE A 188 10.24 4.75 -9.45
N ILE A 189 10.39 5.98 -8.96
CA ILE A 189 11.65 6.42 -8.35
C ILE A 189 11.70 5.92 -6.91
N LYS A 190 12.80 5.26 -6.54
CA LYS A 190 13.11 4.86 -5.16
C LYS A 190 14.07 5.87 -4.53
N TYR A 191 13.67 6.48 -3.43
CA TYR A 191 14.53 7.36 -2.63
C TYR A 191 15.00 6.63 -1.38
N GLU A 192 16.32 6.62 -1.15
CA GLU A 192 16.92 5.84 -0.07
C GLU A 192 17.00 6.66 1.22
N PRO A 193 16.81 6.04 2.41
CA PRO A 193 17.06 6.73 3.67
C PRO A 193 18.52 7.18 3.75
N GLU A 194 18.74 8.43 4.17
CA GLU A 194 20.08 9.02 4.28
C GLU A 194 21.00 8.22 5.20
N PHE A 195 20.46 7.69 6.30
CA PHE A 195 21.25 6.94 7.26
C PHE A 195 21.72 5.58 6.73
N ARG A 196 20.99 4.94 5.81
CA ARG A 196 21.16 3.51 5.51
C ARG A 196 22.34 3.24 4.57
N ASN A 197 23.18 2.27 4.93
CA ASN A 197 24.29 1.80 4.11
C ASN A 197 23.80 1.35 2.69
N PRO A 198 24.43 1.81 1.59
CA PRO A 198 24.01 1.47 0.23
C PRO A 198 24.05 -0.03 -0.11
N GLN A 199 24.81 -0.85 0.62
CA GLN A 199 24.85 -2.29 0.40
C GLN A 199 23.48 -2.96 0.59
N PHE A 200 22.63 -2.41 1.48
CA PHE A 200 21.25 -2.87 1.63
C PHE A 200 20.41 -2.70 0.38
N ASN A 201 20.79 -1.82 -0.54
CA ASN A 201 20.07 -1.66 -1.80
C ASN A 201 20.18 -2.93 -2.65
N VAL A 202 21.36 -3.55 -2.68
CA VAL A 202 21.58 -4.82 -3.42
C VAL A 202 20.77 -5.93 -2.76
N LEU A 203 20.83 -6.02 -1.44
CA LEU A 203 20.07 -6.97 -0.65
C LEU A 203 18.56 -6.84 -0.89
N PHE A 204 17.99 -5.64 -0.79
CA PHE A 204 16.57 -5.41 -1.02
C PHE A 204 16.14 -5.66 -2.46
N ASP A 205 16.99 -5.36 -3.44
CA ASP A 205 16.69 -5.68 -4.83
C ASP A 205 16.77 -7.19 -5.09
N THR A 206 17.60 -7.94 -4.36
CA THR A 206 17.57 -9.41 -4.36
C THR A 206 16.24 -9.93 -3.82
N VAL A 207 15.81 -9.49 -2.63
CA VAL A 207 14.52 -9.89 -2.05
C VAL A 207 13.34 -9.51 -2.96
N ASP A 208 13.35 -8.30 -3.53
CA ASP A 208 12.28 -7.81 -4.41
C ASP A 208 12.18 -8.58 -5.76
N ARG A 209 13.28 -9.23 -6.19
CA ARG A 209 13.38 -10.05 -7.41
C ARG A 209 12.92 -11.49 -7.21
N VAL A 210 13.01 -12.05 -6.00
CA VAL A 210 12.62 -13.45 -5.72
C VAL A 210 11.23 -13.80 -6.29
N PRO A 211 10.17 -12.99 -6.11
CA PRO A 211 8.86 -13.32 -6.66
C PRO A 211 8.77 -13.39 -8.19
N GLN A 212 9.78 -12.90 -8.90
CA GLN A 212 9.86 -12.92 -10.36
C GLN A 212 10.55 -14.19 -10.86
N VAL A 213 11.51 -14.70 -10.11
CA VAL A 213 12.27 -15.91 -10.45
C VAL A 213 11.59 -17.17 -9.90
N ALA A 214 11.05 -17.10 -8.68
CA ALA A 214 10.37 -18.21 -8.01
C ALA A 214 8.83 -18.05 -8.08
N THR A 215 8.29 -17.97 -9.29
CA THR A 215 6.86 -17.67 -9.54
C THR A 215 5.89 -18.72 -8.98
N HIS A 216 6.32 -19.98 -8.89
CA HIS A 216 5.55 -21.08 -8.29
C HIS A 216 5.40 -20.94 -6.77
N LEU A 217 6.37 -20.31 -6.08
CA LEU A 217 6.26 -19.97 -4.64
C LEU A 217 5.47 -18.69 -4.44
N PHE A 218 5.67 -17.70 -5.31
CA PHE A 218 5.13 -16.36 -5.15
C PHE A 218 4.26 -16.00 -6.35
N ARG A 219 3.03 -16.52 -6.36
CA ARG A 219 2.05 -16.20 -7.41
C ARG A 219 1.80 -14.70 -7.45
N GLN A 220 2.18 -14.06 -8.55
CA GLN A 220 1.87 -12.65 -8.78
C GLN A 220 0.46 -12.54 -9.36
N VAL A 221 -0.39 -11.78 -8.68
CA VAL A 221 -1.73 -11.43 -9.15
C VAL A 221 -1.78 -9.92 -9.34
N GLY A 222 -2.38 -9.46 -10.45
CA GLY A 222 -2.66 -8.05 -10.71
C GLY A 222 -1.80 -7.43 -11.82
N ARG A 223 -1.71 -6.10 -11.81
CA ARG A 223 -1.07 -5.29 -12.86
C ARG A 223 0.43 -5.60 -12.96
N ARG A 224 0.96 -5.55 -14.20
CA ARG A 224 2.40 -5.62 -14.49
C ARG A 224 3.16 -4.58 -13.65
N ARG A 225 4.28 -4.99 -13.04
CA ARG A 225 5.13 -4.09 -12.26
C ARG A 225 5.72 -3.00 -13.16
N LEU A 226 5.67 -1.76 -12.68
CA LEU A 226 6.35 -0.64 -13.30
C LEU A 226 7.87 -0.77 -13.11
N PRO A 227 8.69 -0.33 -14.08
CA PRO A 227 10.13 -0.25 -13.92
C PRO A 227 10.49 0.64 -12.73
N ARG A 228 11.54 0.25 -12.00
CA ARG A 228 12.02 0.94 -10.80
C ARG A 228 13.36 1.57 -11.11
N ILE A 229 13.46 2.87 -10.84
CA ILE A 229 14.65 3.68 -11.05
C ILE A 229 15.11 4.14 -9.67
N ARG A 230 16.42 4.14 -9.42
CA ARG A 230 16.95 4.69 -8.17
C ARG A 230 17.09 6.20 -8.29
N GLY A 231 16.50 6.92 -7.36
CA GLY A 231 16.67 8.37 -7.23
C GLY A 231 18.10 8.70 -6.81
N ILE A 232 18.57 9.86 -7.23
CA ILE A 232 19.87 10.42 -6.79
C ILE A 232 19.75 10.94 -5.36
N GLU A 233 18.58 11.47 -5.01
CA GLU A 233 18.30 12.06 -3.71
C GLU A 233 18.09 11.00 -2.62
N THR A 234 18.41 11.39 -1.39
CA THR A 234 18.13 10.60 -0.18
C THR A 234 17.09 11.30 0.67
N VAL A 235 16.34 10.52 1.46
CA VAL A 235 15.30 11.05 2.35
C VAL A 235 15.83 11.07 3.77
N ALA A 236 15.73 12.24 4.42
CA ALA A 236 16.03 12.39 5.83
C ALA A 236 15.06 11.55 6.67
N ARG A 237 15.59 10.69 7.53
CA ARG A 237 14.81 9.85 8.44
C ARG A 237 15.56 9.58 9.73
N THR A 238 14.79 9.37 10.78
CA THR A 238 15.31 8.86 12.05
C THR A 238 15.59 7.36 11.90
N PRO A 239 16.83 6.90 12.18
CA PRO A 239 17.15 5.49 12.20
C PRO A 239 16.43 4.79 13.37
N PRO A 240 16.14 3.48 13.25
CA PRO A 240 15.80 2.65 14.40
C PRO A 240 16.87 2.73 15.50
N GLU A 241 16.44 2.55 16.75
CA GLU A 241 17.34 2.50 17.90
C GLU A 241 18.25 1.27 17.84
N ASN A 242 19.45 1.38 18.41
CA ASN A 242 20.38 0.25 18.58
C ASN A 242 20.79 -0.43 17.26
N LEU A 243 20.84 0.31 16.15
CA LEU A 243 21.42 -0.21 14.92
C LEU A 243 22.95 -0.33 15.03
N PRO A 244 23.55 -1.41 14.46
CA PRO A 244 25.00 -1.52 14.35
C PRO A 244 25.60 -0.44 13.46
N SER A 245 26.83 -0.01 13.74
CA SER A 245 27.53 1.02 12.94
C SER A 245 27.63 0.70 11.45
N SER A 246 27.72 -0.58 11.09
CA SER A 246 27.74 -1.05 9.70
C SER A 246 26.46 -0.70 8.94
N TYR A 247 25.32 -0.54 9.62
CA TYR A 247 24.03 -0.20 8.99
C TYR A 247 23.98 1.25 8.52
N TYR A 248 24.92 2.07 8.98
CA TYR A 248 24.98 3.47 8.65
C TYR A 248 25.87 3.77 7.44
N ARG A 249 25.56 4.85 6.74
CA ARG A 249 26.49 5.49 5.83
C ARG A 249 27.62 6.16 6.60
N VAL A 250 28.82 6.16 6.02
CA VAL A 250 29.99 6.81 6.62
C VAL A 250 29.71 8.29 6.83
N GLU A 251 29.13 8.95 5.82
CA GLU A 251 28.80 10.37 5.86
C GLU A 251 27.74 10.68 6.94
N TYR A 252 26.83 9.75 7.20
CA TYR A 252 25.82 9.91 8.25
C TYR A 252 26.45 9.79 9.65
N LEU A 253 27.35 8.82 9.84
CA LEU A 253 28.09 8.67 11.11
C LEU A 253 28.96 9.90 11.41
N GLU A 254 29.59 10.49 10.39
CA GLU A 254 30.36 11.73 10.54
C GLU A 254 29.47 12.90 10.96
N LYS A 255 28.29 13.05 10.35
CA LYS A 255 27.30 14.06 10.76
C LYS A 255 26.84 13.86 12.20
N MET A 256 26.59 12.62 12.63
CA MET A 256 26.23 12.30 14.01
C MET A 256 27.32 12.65 15.02
N LYS A 257 28.60 12.47 14.67
CA LYS A 257 29.73 12.87 15.54
C LYS A 257 29.79 14.38 15.75
N ASN A 258 29.49 15.15 14.70
CA ASN A 258 29.51 16.60 14.73
C ASN A 258 28.25 17.21 15.37
N ASN A 259 27.15 16.46 15.37
CA ASN A 259 25.89 16.86 15.98
C ASN A 259 25.27 15.65 16.71
N PRO A 260 25.71 15.37 17.96
CA PRO A 260 25.26 14.21 18.71
C PRO A 260 23.76 14.33 18.99
N THR A 261 22.99 13.71 18.12
CA THR A 261 21.58 13.40 18.37
C THR A 261 21.53 12.19 19.31
N ASN A 262 20.44 12.08 20.10
CA ASN A 262 20.25 11.03 21.11
C ASN A 262 20.02 9.61 20.50
N VAL A 263 20.89 9.16 19.59
CA VAL A 263 20.80 7.83 18.98
C VAL A 263 21.88 6.93 19.59
N THR A 264 21.44 5.91 20.32
CA THR A 264 22.33 4.87 20.88
C THR A 264 22.70 3.86 19.79
N MET A 265 24.00 3.64 19.59
CA MET A 265 24.51 2.63 18.64
C MET A 265 24.73 1.30 19.34
N ALA A 266 24.39 0.19 18.68
CA ALA A 266 24.78 -1.14 19.16
C ALA A 266 26.18 -1.53 18.66
N GLU A 267 26.90 -2.31 19.46
CA GLU A 267 28.18 -2.88 19.05
C GLU A 267 27.97 -4.09 18.13
N GLY A 268 28.73 -4.13 17.03
CA GLY A 268 29.04 -5.34 16.27
C GLY A 268 27.88 -6.03 15.56
N HIS A 269 27.80 -5.88 14.23
CA HIS A 269 27.27 -6.88 13.30
C HIS A 269 27.74 -6.57 11.88
N LEU A 270 28.09 -7.58 11.10
CA LEU A 270 28.47 -7.42 9.69
C LEU A 270 27.21 -7.43 8.81
N ILE A 271 27.23 -6.65 7.72
CA ILE A 271 26.19 -6.72 6.70
C ILE A 271 26.28 -8.09 6.01
N PRO A 272 25.14 -8.77 5.75
CA PRO A 272 25.14 -10.04 5.03
C PRO A 272 25.93 -9.92 3.72
N LYS A 273 26.78 -10.91 3.42
CA LYS A 273 27.51 -10.94 2.14
C LYS A 273 26.53 -11.13 0.98
N ARG A 274 26.93 -10.67 -0.21
CA ARG A 274 26.09 -10.69 -1.43
C ARG A 274 25.50 -12.09 -1.68
N VAL A 275 24.19 -12.15 -1.89
CA VAL A 275 23.48 -13.38 -2.28
C VAL A 275 23.52 -13.52 -3.80
N ASP A 276 24.04 -14.63 -4.30
CA ASP A 276 23.94 -14.98 -5.72
C ASP A 276 22.57 -15.61 -6.00
N ILE A 277 21.76 -14.91 -6.79
CA ILE A 277 20.38 -15.31 -7.11
C ILE A 277 20.34 -16.53 -8.05
N ASP A 278 21.42 -16.76 -8.80
CA ASP A 278 21.48 -17.81 -9.81
C ASP A 278 21.44 -19.23 -9.22
N ILE A 279 21.71 -19.38 -7.91
CA ILE A 279 21.67 -20.67 -7.19
C ILE A 279 20.21 -21.06 -6.87
N ILE A 280 19.37 -20.10 -6.49
CA ILE A 280 17.96 -20.33 -6.10
C ILE A 280 17.16 -21.02 -7.21
N THR A 281 17.48 -20.74 -8.47
CA THR A 281 16.76 -21.33 -9.61
C THR A 281 17.06 -22.82 -9.77
N LYS A 282 18.23 -23.30 -9.32
CA LYS A 282 18.62 -24.71 -9.43
C LYS A 282 17.93 -25.61 -8.41
N CYS A 283 17.76 -25.14 -7.18
CA CYS A 283 17.17 -25.95 -6.09
C CYS A 283 15.64 -26.13 -6.19
N ILE A 284 15.01 -25.52 -7.19
CA ILE A 284 13.56 -25.42 -7.33
C ILE A 284 13.03 -26.29 -8.47
N THR A 285 13.88 -26.61 -9.45
CA THR A 285 13.50 -27.40 -10.63
C THR A 285 13.70 -28.90 -10.48
N ASP A 286 14.32 -29.33 -9.37
CA ASP A 286 14.58 -30.73 -9.01
C ASP A 286 13.67 -31.18 -7.86
#